data_AF-A0AAD3H8X7-F1
#
_entry.id   AF-A0AAD3H8X7-F1
#
_cell.length_a   1.000
_cell.length_b   1.000
_cell.length_c   1.000
_cell.angle_alpha   90.00
_cell.angle_beta   90.00
_cell.angle_gamma   90.00
#
_symmetry.space_group_name_H-M   'P 1'
#
loop_
_entity.id
_entity.type
_entity.pdbx_description
1 polymer ?
#
loop_
_entity_poly.entity_id
_entity_poly.type
_entity_poly.pdbx_seq_one_letter_code
_entity_poly.pdbx_strand_id
1 'polypeptide(L)'
;MLSKSVSKSLFFARNKSSFLSTLKRSVSSYEYPNRTEAPKITRSLAPKDDDSLVDCVYSKPEVAQMSQDPFDDTKSLSPDEQKDIRQKQKSSINTKLPSSFAIETAPPSFIPPNLPRDAMTTPETIVTKLDNGIRVASQETYGQVSTFGLLSNCGSRLEQTDGPGLNSGVNHLMELLAFSGTPSLNSVDFQTTLDNLGGVSFASSSREQFLYCIDVLRPNVRQAMGLLRDVILEPRLDDLTVEEMKRVIEFQWMDMVPEMVLSEGLQLAGYGPIKGEIQQLGKPHLCPLESLPYLTADVVKKFRHDNLLNPHNLVVAGSGLQHDELVSMAEENFGHLSSTTEDADEMIVASTYTGGSHRQILPTPDGFTRVALAFPTGGWHSSDLVPACVLQTLLGGGSSFSAGGPGKGMYSRLYRQVLNRYYWAESCEAFTSFHNESGLLGISGSAPGTKAGDMTRVLAENMMRLAVEDVDDEELDRAKNMLKNNVLTQLESRLVLFEDIGRQILTYGKREGTAEMCEKIDAVDKKVIRELVQKSVKGMKPTLVTVGDDVSYVPAFEDVERWFQSLP
;
A
#
# COMPACT_ATOMS: atom_id res chain seq x y z
N MET A 1 9.87 7.43 -6.94
CA MET A 1 9.59 8.83 -6.50
C MET A 1 8.11 9.28 -6.49
N LEU A 2 7.24 8.95 -7.46
CA LEU A 2 6.00 9.75 -7.72
C LEU A 2 4.65 9.16 -7.28
N SER A 3 4.57 7.94 -6.71
CA SER A 3 3.28 7.36 -6.30
C SER A 3 3.00 7.56 -4.79
N LYS A 4 1.98 8.36 -4.45
CA LYS A 4 1.45 8.49 -3.08
C LYS A 4 0.97 7.16 -2.47
N SER A 5 0.72 6.14 -3.29
CA SER A 5 0.28 4.82 -2.84
C SER A 5 1.31 4.16 -1.89
N VAL A 6 2.60 4.37 -2.17
CA VAL A 6 3.72 3.78 -1.42
C VAL A 6 3.75 4.25 0.05
N SER A 7 3.41 5.51 0.32
CA SER A 7 3.39 6.04 1.68
C SER A 7 2.23 5.50 2.52
N LYS A 8 1.08 5.17 1.92
CA LYS A 8 -0.03 4.51 2.65
C LYS A 8 0.35 3.05 2.96
N SER A 9 0.96 2.32 2.04
CA SER A 9 1.41 0.93 2.26
C SER A 9 2.47 0.83 3.36
N LEU A 10 3.47 1.72 3.40
CA LEU A 10 4.47 1.76 4.47
C LEU A 10 3.87 2.17 5.83
N PHE A 11 2.88 3.07 5.86
CA PHE A 11 2.18 3.47 7.09
C PHE A 11 1.29 2.33 7.63
N PHE A 12 0.62 1.57 6.75
CA PHE A 12 -0.16 0.39 7.11
C PHE A 12 0.73 -0.80 7.51
N ALA A 13 1.86 -1.03 6.83
CA ALA A 13 2.83 -2.07 7.21
C ALA A 13 3.42 -1.81 8.61
N ARG A 14 3.69 -0.54 8.96
CA ARG A 14 4.13 -0.13 10.30
C ARG A 14 3.09 -0.38 11.39
N ASN A 15 1.80 -0.27 11.05
CA ASN A 15 0.70 -0.58 11.98
C ASN A 15 0.37 -2.09 12.08
N LYS A 16 0.70 -2.90 11.06
CA LYS A 16 0.52 -4.37 11.10
C LYS A 16 1.43 -5.05 12.14
N SER A 17 2.68 -4.60 12.31
CA SER A 17 3.57 -5.21 13.33
C SER A 17 3.26 -4.73 14.76
N SER A 18 2.65 -3.55 14.93
CA SER A 18 2.33 -2.98 16.23
C SER A 18 1.04 -3.51 16.86
N PHE A 19 0.20 -4.25 16.13
CA PHE A 19 -1.13 -4.64 16.61
C PHE A 19 -1.13 -5.88 17.51
N LEU A 20 0.00 -6.57 17.67
CA LEU A 20 0.14 -7.75 18.53
C LEU A 20 0.82 -7.48 19.89
N SER A 21 1.12 -6.23 20.24
CA SER A 21 1.60 -5.91 21.60
C SER A 21 0.99 -4.63 22.17
N THR A 22 0.33 -4.80 23.31
CA THR A 22 0.11 -3.78 24.36
C THR A 22 -1.23 -3.04 24.35
N LEU A 23 -2.20 -3.69 24.98
CA LEU A 23 -3.24 -3.01 25.76
C LEU A 23 -2.61 -2.54 27.09
N LYS A 24 -2.41 -1.24 27.28
CA LYS A 24 -2.46 -0.57 28.59
C LYS A 24 -2.53 0.95 28.42
N ARG A 25 -3.70 1.49 28.79
CA ARG A 25 -3.96 2.92 28.96
C ARG A 25 -2.93 3.55 29.91
N SER A 26 -2.31 4.66 29.51
CA SER A 26 -1.98 5.74 30.43
C SER A 26 -2.33 7.07 29.77
N VAL A 27 -3.17 7.84 30.46
CA VAL A 27 -3.55 9.19 30.07
C VAL A 27 -2.49 10.12 30.67
N SER A 28 -1.71 10.77 29.83
CA SER A 28 -0.85 11.89 30.23
C SER A 28 -1.47 13.16 29.68
N SER A 29 -2.01 13.97 30.58
CA SER A 29 -2.62 15.27 30.29
C SER A 29 -1.53 16.32 30.08
N TYR A 30 -1.49 16.93 28.89
CA TYR A 30 -0.80 18.19 28.65
C TYR A 30 -1.76 19.34 29.00
N GLU A 31 -1.39 20.16 29.97
CA GLU A 31 -2.14 21.34 30.42
C GLU A 31 -1.96 22.53 29.48
N TYR A 32 -3.05 23.20 29.10
CA TYR A 32 -3.03 24.55 28.53
C TYR A 32 -3.12 25.59 29.66
N PRO A 33 -2.46 26.76 29.54
CA PRO A 33 -2.49 27.79 30.58
C PRO A 33 -3.81 28.59 30.61
N ASN A 34 -4.45 28.57 31.78
CA ASN A 34 -5.33 29.56 32.43
C ASN A 34 -6.16 30.52 31.57
N ARG A 35 -7.47 30.21 31.46
CA ARG A 35 -8.54 31.23 31.48
C ARG A 35 -9.18 31.24 32.86
N THR A 36 -8.93 32.30 33.60
CA THR A 36 -9.54 32.62 34.89
C THR A 36 -11.04 32.89 34.72
N GLU A 37 -11.82 32.30 35.64
CA GLU A 37 -13.28 32.44 35.89
C GLU A 37 -14.17 31.29 35.37
N ALA A 38 -14.67 30.50 36.33
CA ALA A 38 -15.65 29.43 36.13
C ALA A 38 -17.09 29.96 36.30
N PRO A 39 -18.04 29.64 35.40
CA PRO A 39 -19.45 29.97 35.62
C PRO A 39 -20.07 29.04 36.67
N LYS A 40 -20.78 29.62 37.64
CA LYS A 40 -21.54 28.90 38.68
C LYS A 40 -22.75 28.18 38.05
N ILE A 41 -22.81 26.86 38.18
CA ILE A 41 -24.00 26.06 37.87
C ILE A 41 -24.78 25.82 39.17
N THR A 42 -25.88 26.55 39.36
CA THR A 42 -26.90 26.25 40.37
C THR A 42 -27.84 25.15 39.87
N ARG A 43 -27.98 24.06 40.63
CA ARG A 43 -29.02 23.03 40.41
C ARG A 43 -30.38 23.57 40.84
N SER A 44 -31.32 23.73 39.91
CA SER A 44 -32.76 23.84 40.22
C SER A 44 -33.45 22.53 39.88
N LEU A 45 -34.08 21.90 40.87
CA LEU A 45 -35.01 20.78 40.69
C LEU A 45 -36.34 21.30 40.13
N ALA A 46 -36.89 20.60 39.13
CA ALA A 46 -38.26 20.84 38.63
C ALA A 46 -39.16 19.63 38.97
N PRO A 47 -40.48 19.83 39.17
CA PRO A 47 -41.38 18.86 39.81
C PRO A 47 -42.07 17.91 38.83
N LYS A 48 -42.74 16.92 39.43
CA LYS A 48 -43.44 15.76 38.84
C LYS A 48 -44.80 16.08 38.17
N ASP A 49 -45.14 15.17 37.26
CA ASP A 49 -46.46 14.74 36.74
C ASP A 49 -47.29 15.72 35.89
N ASP A 50 -47.62 15.32 34.64
CA ASP A 50 -48.97 14.87 34.24
C ASP A 50 -49.01 14.30 32.79
N ASP A 51 -49.95 13.38 32.56
CA ASP A 51 -50.20 12.53 31.40
C ASP A 51 -50.71 13.24 30.12
N SER A 52 -50.32 12.74 28.94
CA SER A 52 -51.24 12.51 27.80
C SER A 52 -50.60 11.74 26.62
N LEU A 53 -51.34 10.71 26.20
CA LEU A 53 -51.17 9.72 25.12
C LEU A 53 -50.87 10.34 23.73
N VAL A 54 -50.30 9.69 22.70
CA VAL A 54 -50.68 8.42 22.05
C VAL A 54 -49.53 7.88 21.17
N ASP A 55 -49.48 6.55 21.09
CA ASP A 55 -48.58 5.63 20.40
C ASP A 55 -48.23 5.90 18.92
N CYS A 56 -46.97 5.65 18.57
CA CYS A 56 -46.57 5.13 17.25
C CYS A 56 -45.66 3.92 17.44
N VAL A 57 -46.21 2.75 17.11
CA VAL A 57 -45.58 1.43 17.19
C VAL A 57 -44.52 1.31 16.09
N TYR A 58 -43.24 1.28 16.46
CA TYR A 58 -42.21 0.56 15.72
C TYR A 58 -41.63 -0.49 16.64
N SER A 59 -42.04 -1.74 16.41
CA SER A 59 -41.45 -2.94 16.99
C SER A 59 -39.96 -2.98 16.66
N LYS A 60 -39.11 -2.87 17.69
CA LYS A 60 -37.69 -3.21 17.60
C LYS A 60 -37.57 -4.66 17.12
N PRO A 61 -36.65 -4.98 16.20
CA PRO A 61 -36.25 -6.37 16.00
C PRO A 61 -35.70 -6.89 17.33
N GLU A 62 -36.14 -8.09 17.74
CA GLU A 62 -35.54 -8.79 18.86
C GLU A 62 -34.03 -8.87 18.63
N VAL A 63 -33.27 -8.20 19.49
CA VAL A 63 -31.86 -8.48 19.67
C VAL A 63 -31.82 -9.89 20.23
N ALA A 64 -31.57 -10.87 19.36
CA ALA A 64 -31.17 -12.19 19.80
C ALA A 64 -29.99 -12.01 20.74
N GLN A 65 -30.21 -12.26 22.04
CA GLN A 65 -29.14 -12.30 23.01
C GLN A 65 -28.18 -13.43 22.59
N MET A 66 -27.12 -13.08 21.85
CA MET A 66 -25.92 -13.92 21.80
C MET A 66 -25.32 -13.94 23.20
N SER A 67 -25.84 -14.82 24.06
CA SER A 67 -25.43 -15.00 25.45
C SER A 67 -24.25 -15.96 25.61
N GLN A 68 -23.56 -16.30 24.53
CA GLN A 68 -22.47 -17.27 24.55
C GLN A 68 -21.30 -16.78 23.71
N ASP A 69 -20.20 -16.48 24.41
CA ASP A 69 -18.88 -16.36 23.82
C ASP A 69 -18.49 -17.74 23.25
N PRO A 70 -18.25 -17.86 21.93
CA PRO A 70 -17.92 -19.13 21.29
C PRO A 70 -16.52 -19.67 21.66
N PHE A 71 -15.75 -18.95 22.49
CA PHE A 71 -14.45 -19.36 23.01
C PHE A 71 -14.45 -19.57 24.54
N ASP A 72 -15.62 -19.52 25.19
CA ASP A 72 -15.74 -19.78 26.63
C ASP A 72 -15.91 -21.27 26.93
N ASP A 73 -14.79 -22.01 26.87
CA ASP A 73 -14.70 -23.43 27.24
C ASP A 73 -14.94 -23.66 28.75
N THR A 74 -15.14 -22.61 29.56
CA THR A 74 -15.24 -22.75 31.02
C THR A 74 -16.60 -23.24 31.50
N LYS A 75 -17.63 -23.24 30.64
CA LYS A 75 -19.01 -23.63 31.02
C LYS A 75 -19.26 -25.14 31.01
N SER A 76 -18.37 -25.94 30.43
CA SER A 76 -18.48 -27.41 30.39
C SER A 76 -17.74 -28.12 31.54
N LEU A 77 -17.00 -27.36 32.35
CA LEU A 77 -16.09 -27.89 33.36
C LEU A 77 -16.57 -27.53 34.76
N SER A 78 -16.64 -28.51 35.64
CA SER A 78 -16.91 -28.29 37.07
C SER A 78 -15.84 -27.40 37.71
N PRO A 79 -16.15 -26.70 38.82
CA PRO A 79 -15.18 -25.85 39.51
C PRO A 79 -13.89 -26.58 39.90
N ASP A 80 -13.96 -27.89 40.17
CA ASP A 80 -12.80 -28.71 40.49
C ASP A 80 -11.97 -29.05 39.24
N GLU A 81 -12.60 -29.32 38.10
CA GLU A 81 -11.91 -29.52 36.82
C GLU A 81 -11.22 -28.24 36.34
N GLN A 82 -11.86 -27.09 36.50
CA GLN A 82 -11.23 -25.79 36.23
C GLN A 82 -10.01 -25.56 37.13
N LYS A 83 -10.07 -25.99 38.39
CA LYS A 83 -8.98 -25.85 39.35
C LYS A 83 -7.82 -26.79 39.01
N ASP A 84 -8.12 -28.01 38.59
CA ASP A 84 -7.16 -29.02 38.17
C ASP A 84 -6.49 -28.64 36.84
N ILE A 85 -7.24 -28.09 35.89
CA ILE A 85 -6.71 -27.51 34.64
C ILE A 85 -5.82 -26.30 34.95
N ARG A 86 -6.22 -25.41 35.84
CA ARG A 86 -5.38 -24.28 36.28
C ARG A 86 -4.12 -24.75 37.00
N GLN A 87 -4.18 -25.85 37.76
CA GLN A 87 -3.00 -26.44 38.40
C GLN A 87 -2.07 -27.11 37.38
N LYS A 88 -2.62 -27.84 36.41
CA LYS A 88 -1.89 -28.42 35.29
C LYS A 88 -1.25 -27.34 34.42
N GLN A 89 -2.00 -26.31 34.01
CA GLN A 89 -1.48 -25.14 33.31
C GLN A 89 -0.38 -24.43 34.11
N LYS A 90 -0.55 -24.22 35.43
CA LYS A 90 0.52 -23.66 36.28
C LYS A 90 1.76 -24.55 36.33
N SER A 91 1.61 -25.87 36.31
CA SER A 91 2.74 -26.80 36.27
C SER A 91 3.42 -26.84 34.89
N SER A 92 2.66 -26.69 33.80
CA SER A 92 3.17 -26.63 32.42
C SER A 92 3.82 -25.29 32.09
N ILE A 93 3.31 -24.18 32.64
CA ILE A 93 3.85 -22.82 32.50
C ILE A 93 5.17 -22.64 33.26
N ASN A 94 5.58 -23.63 34.07
CA ASN A 94 6.90 -23.63 34.72
C ASN A 94 8.05 -24.07 33.78
N THR A 95 7.79 -24.24 32.48
CA THR A 95 8.85 -24.21 31.46
C THR A 95 9.19 -22.76 31.14
N LYS A 96 10.19 -22.24 31.85
CA LYS A 96 11.01 -21.07 31.50
C LYS A 96 10.33 -20.08 30.53
N LEU A 97 9.30 -19.36 30.97
CA LEU A 97 9.11 -18.02 30.44
C LEU A 97 10.42 -17.29 30.72
N PRO A 98 11.17 -16.82 29.70
CA PRO A 98 12.32 -15.99 29.97
C PRO A 98 11.82 -14.87 30.87
N SER A 99 12.43 -14.73 32.05
CA SER A 99 12.19 -13.59 32.92
C SER A 99 12.19 -12.38 32.01
N SER A 100 11.07 -11.64 31.98
CA SER A 100 10.89 -10.42 31.19
C SER A 100 12.25 -9.82 30.90
N PHE A 101 12.72 -9.86 29.65
CA PHE A 101 14.00 -9.27 29.30
C PHE A 101 13.94 -7.85 29.87
N ALA A 102 14.72 -7.59 30.92
CA ALA A 102 14.91 -6.23 31.36
C ALA A 102 15.40 -5.53 30.11
N ILE A 103 14.69 -4.48 29.65
CA ILE A 103 15.24 -3.58 28.64
C ILE A 103 16.61 -3.22 29.19
N GLU A 104 17.64 -3.72 28.53
CA GLU A 104 19.01 -3.53 28.98
C GLU A 104 19.19 -2.02 29.05
N THR A 105 19.33 -1.47 30.27
CA THR A 105 19.51 -0.03 30.47
C THR A 105 20.91 0.40 30.05
N ALA A 106 21.78 -0.56 29.75
CA ALA A 106 23.03 -0.32 29.07
C ALA A 106 22.72 0.11 27.62
N PRO A 107 23.24 1.27 27.17
CA PRO A 107 23.21 1.57 25.74
C PRO A 107 23.86 0.41 24.97
N PRO A 108 23.49 0.17 23.69
CA PRO A 108 24.12 -0.86 22.87
C PRO A 108 25.62 -0.78 23.06
N SER A 109 26.25 -1.93 23.36
CA SER A 109 27.70 -2.00 23.66
C SER A 109 28.56 -1.40 22.54
N PHE A 110 27.97 -1.22 21.35
CA PHE A 110 28.55 -0.53 20.22
C PHE A 110 27.48 0.24 19.44
N ILE A 111 27.56 1.58 19.45
CA ILE A 111 26.91 2.45 18.47
C ILE A 111 28.01 2.93 17.52
N PRO A 112 27.92 2.68 16.20
CA PRO A 112 28.92 3.16 15.26
C PRO A 112 29.08 4.68 15.36
N PRO A 113 30.30 5.21 15.55
CA PRO A 113 30.50 6.66 15.54
C PRO A 113 30.14 7.21 14.16
N ASN A 114 29.51 8.39 14.11
CA ASN A 114 29.29 9.09 12.85
C ASN A 114 30.63 9.43 12.21
N LEU A 115 30.74 9.26 10.90
CA LEU A 115 31.94 9.64 10.17
C LEU A 115 32.10 11.18 10.18
N PRO A 116 33.35 11.70 10.30
CA PRO A 116 33.61 13.14 10.26
C PRO A 116 33.12 13.75 8.94
N ARG A 117 32.51 14.95 8.99
CA ARG A 117 31.98 15.65 7.81
C ARG A 117 33.00 15.79 6.68
N ASP A 118 34.25 16.07 7.02
CA ASP A 118 35.31 16.34 6.05
C ASP A 118 35.82 15.06 5.36
N ALA A 119 35.41 13.89 5.84
CA ALA A 119 35.72 12.58 5.24
C ALA A 119 34.56 12.03 4.38
N MET A 120 33.43 12.74 4.29
CA MET A 120 32.25 12.29 3.55
C MET A 120 32.26 12.86 2.13
N THR A 121 32.23 11.99 1.13
CA THR A 121 31.95 12.35 -0.25
C THR A 121 30.45 12.47 -0.46
N THR A 122 30.01 13.30 -1.42
CA THR A 122 28.59 13.33 -1.80
C THR A 122 28.14 11.91 -2.18
N PRO A 123 27.11 11.34 -1.53
CA PRO A 123 26.69 10.00 -1.87
C PRO A 123 26.10 9.93 -3.27
N GLU A 124 26.67 9.05 -4.09
CA GLU A 124 26.14 8.72 -5.41
C GLU A 124 25.52 7.33 -5.40
N THR A 125 24.59 7.09 -6.32
CA THR A 125 24.07 5.73 -6.54
C THR A 125 25.01 4.99 -7.48
N ILE A 126 25.62 3.92 -6.99
CA ILE A 126 26.53 3.07 -7.75
C ILE A 126 25.81 1.78 -8.11
N VAL A 127 26.00 1.31 -9.35
CA VAL A 127 25.37 0.09 -9.86
C VAL A 127 26.44 -0.82 -10.45
N THR A 128 26.45 -2.07 -10.02
CA THR A 128 27.29 -3.15 -10.56
C THR A 128 26.40 -4.29 -11.03
N LYS A 129 26.75 -4.95 -12.13
CA LYS A 129 26.08 -6.15 -12.61
C LYS A 129 26.98 -7.36 -12.33
N LEU A 130 26.45 -8.35 -11.63
CA LEU A 130 27.13 -9.62 -11.37
C LEU A 130 27.14 -10.49 -12.65
N ASP A 131 28.02 -11.47 -12.70
CA ASP A 131 28.20 -12.35 -13.87
C ASP A 131 26.92 -13.15 -14.17
N ASN A 132 26.14 -13.50 -13.15
CA ASN A 132 24.87 -14.21 -13.29
C ASN A 132 23.69 -13.32 -13.72
N GLY A 133 23.90 -12.00 -13.89
CA GLY A 133 22.89 -11.07 -14.37
C GLY A 133 22.22 -10.19 -13.31
N ILE A 134 22.37 -10.53 -12.02
CA ILE A 134 21.82 -9.72 -10.91
C ILE A 134 22.45 -8.33 -10.92
N ARG A 135 21.63 -7.31 -10.73
CA ARG A 135 22.09 -5.92 -10.57
C ARG A 135 22.19 -5.59 -9.08
N VAL A 136 23.32 -5.07 -8.65
CA VAL A 136 23.56 -4.59 -7.28
C VAL A 136 23.65 -3.09 -7.31
N ALA A 137 22.80 -2.41 -6.55
CA ALA A 137 22.76 -0.95 -6.50
C ALA A 137 22.83 -0.45 -5.05
N SER A 138 23.67 0.53 -4.78
CA SER A 138 23.71 1.13 -3.43
C SER A 138 23.91 2.62 -3.45
N GLN A 139 23.46 3.27 -2.37
CA GLN A 139 23.82 4.63 -2.03
C GLN A 139 24.18 4.74 -0.55
N GLU A 140 25.34 5.31 -0.27
CA GLU A 140 25.76 5.60 1.10
C GLU A 140 24.91 6.72 1.73
N THR A 141 24.70 6.67 3.04
CA THR A 141 24.02 7.75 3.80
C THR A 141 24.81 8.16 5.04
N TYR A 142 25.90 7.46 5.33
CA TYR A 142 26.77 7.62 6.50
C TYR A 142 26.02 7.51 7.84
N GLY A 143 24.80 6.98 7.83
CA GLY A 143 24.00 6.70 9.01
C GLY A 143 24.47 5.43 9.75
N GLN A 144 23.96 5.28 10.97
CA GLN A 144 24.22 4.12 11.85
C GLN A 144 23.35 2.90 11.50
N VAL A 145 22.34 3.11 10.66
CA VAL A 145 21.34 2.11 10.26
C VAL A 145 21.36 2.00 8.74
N SER A 146 21.20 0.79 8.25
CA SER A 146 21.26 0.45 6.84
C SER A 146 20.00 -0.32 6.46
N THR A 147 19.40 0.02 5.31
CA THR A 147 18.34 -0.81 4.74
C THR A 147 18.77 -1.38 3.41
N PHE A 148 18.57 -2.67 3.25
CA PHE A 148 18.88 -3.40 2.04
C PHE A 148 17.83 -4.47 1.80
N GLY A 149 17.86 -5.04 0.61
CA GLY A 149 16.85 -5.98 0.20
C GLY A 149 17.00 -6.40 -1.23
N LEU A 150 16.05 -7.22 -1.67
CA LEU A 150 15.99 -7.77 -3.01
C LEU A 150 14.65 -7.41 -3.62
N LEU A 151 14.70 -6.89 -4.84
CA LEU A 151 13.54 -6.60 -5.65
C LEU A 151 13.56 -7.49 -6.89
N SER A 152 12.38 -7.93 -7.31
CA SER A 152 12.19 -8.77 -8.50
C SER A 152 11.10 -8.19 -9.39
N ASN A 153 11.25 -8.25 -10.72
CA ASN A 153 10.17 -8.01 -11.69
C ASN A 153 9.20 -9.21 -11.73
N CYS A 154 8.60 -9.51 -10.57
CA CYS A 154 7.61 -10.55 -10.36
C CYS A 154 6.41 -9.92 -9.68
N GLY A 155 5.19 -10.23 -10.14
CA GLY A 155 3.98 -9.70 -9.54
C GLY A 155 2.72 -10.43 -10.02
N SER A 156 1.56 -9.97 -9.56
CA SER A 156 0.30 -10.67 -9.84
C SER A 156 -0.08 -10.71 -11.33
N ARG A 157 0.53 -9.87 -12.17
CA ARG A 157 0.32 -9.89 -13.62
C ARG A 157 0.75 -11.21 -14.29
N LEU A 158 1.68 -11.92 -13.65
CA LEU A 158 2.22 -13.21 -14.11
C LEU A 158 1.38 -14.40 -13.65
N GLU A 159 0.35 -14.17 -12.83
CA GLU A 159 -0.54 -15.24 -12.35
C GLU A 159 -1.44 -15.79 -13.46
N GLN A 160 -1.77 -17.05 -13.39
CA GLN A 160 -2.77 -17.72 -14.20
C GLN A 160 -4.13 -17.68 -13.48
N THR A 161 -5.10 -17.01 -14.09
CA THR A 161 -6.43 -16.77 -13.52
C THR A 161 -7.50 -17.76 -13.97
N ASP A 162 -7.19 -18.62 -14.93
CA ASP A 162 -8.12 -19.61 -15.49
C ASP A 162 -7.39 -20.87 -15.98
N GLY A 163 -8.14 -21.95 -16.18
CA GLY A 163 -7.63 -23.19 -16.77
C GLY A 163 -6.73 -24.03 -15.84
N PRO A 164 -6.05 -25.06 -16.40
CA PRO A 164 -5.15 -25.91 -15.64
C PRO A 164 -3.91 -25.11 -15.20
N GLY A 165 -3.67 -25.05 -13.88
CA GLY A 165 -2.57 -24.25 -13.31
C GLY A 165 -3.00 -22.93 -12.67
N LEU A 166 -4.30 -22.75 -12.41
CA LEU A 166 -4.85 -21.65 -11.63
C LEU A 166 -4.00 -21.36 -10.38
N ASN A 167 -3.48 -20.15 -10.29
CA ASN A 167 -2.69 -19.66 -9.15
C ASN A 167 -2.98 -18.19 -8.82
N SER A 168 -4.14 -17.67 -9.24
CA SER A 168 -4.64 -16.35 -8.89
C SER A 168 -4.56 -16.11 -7.38
N GLY A 169 -3.89 -15.04 -6.97
CA GLY A 169 -3.65 -14.68 -5.57
C GLY A 169 -2.38 -15.27 -4.95
N VAL A 170 -1.60 -16.09 -5.66
CA VAL A 170 -0.35 -16.66 -5.15
C VAL A 170 0.67 -15.58 -4.78
N ASN A 171 0.72 -14.46 -5.49
CA ASN A 171 1.63 -13.35 -5.23
C ASN A 171 1.29 -12.66 -3.90
N HIS A 172 -0.01 -12.46 -3.62
CA HIS A 172 -0.47 -11.92 -2.33
C HIS A 172 -0.16 -12.89 -1.18
N LEU A 173 -0.39 -14.19 -1.39
CA LEU A 173 -0.05 -15.23 -0.42
C LEU A 173 1.46 -15.29 -0.15
N MET A 174 2.29 -15.16 -1.19
CA MET A 174 3.75 -15.09 -1.06
C MET A 174 4.23 -13.90 -0.24
N GLU A 175 3.55 -12.75 -0.32
CA GLU A 175 3.86 -11.58 0.51
C GLU A 175 3.71 -11.90 2.00
N LEU A 176 2.63 -12.61 2.38
CA LEU A 176 2.38 -13.01 3.77
C LEU A 176 3.35 -14.08 4.25
N LEU A 177 3.77 -14.98 3.35
CA LEU A 177 4.73 -16.05 3.63
C LEU A 177 6.19 -15.58 3.69
N ALA A 178 6.48 -14.36 3.24
CA ALA A 178 7.84 -13.88 2.96
C ALA A 178 8.81 -13.99 4.14
N PHE A 179 8.34 -13.83 5.37
CA PHE A 179 9.15 -13.89 6.60
C PHE A 179 8.60 -14.91 7.62
N SER A 180 7.90 -15.95 7.16
CA SER A 180 7.35 -17.02 8.04
C SER A 180 8.41 -18.01 8.56
N GLY A 181 9.70 -17.73 8.34
CA GLY A 181 10.83 -18.55 8.73
C GLY A 181 11.36 -19.43 7.59
N THR A 182 12.23 -20.36 7.95
CA THR A 182 13.02 -21.22 7.06
C THR A 182 12.97 -22.67 7.59
N PRO A 183 13.51 -23.66 6.85
CA PRO A 183 13.69 -25.01 7.38
C PRO A 183 14.56 -25.05 8.64
N SER A 184 15.57 -24.18 8.74
CA SER A 184 16.50 -24.10 9.86
C SER A 184 15.98 -23.29 11.05
N LEU A 185 15.12 -22.29 10.81
CA LEU A 185 14.56 -21.39 11.82
C LEU A 185 13.04 -21.35 11.69
N ASN A 186 12.29 -21.72 12.73
CA ASN A 186 10.84 -21.47 12.73
C ASN A 186 10.57 -19.95 12.78
N SER A 187 9.31 -19.55 12.56
CA SER A 187 8.90 -18.14 12.54
C SER A 187 9.32 -17.36 13.79
N VAL A 188 9.17 -17.95 14.99
CA VAL A 188 9.51 -17.30 16.27
C VAL A 188 11.01 -17.12 16.42
N ASP A 189 11.80 -18.15 16.10
CA ASP A 189 13.26 -18.09 16.18
C ASP A 189 13.84 -17.15 15.14
N PHE A 190 13.26 -17.12 13.93
CA PHE A 190 13.62 -16.17 12.89
C PHE A 190 13.40 -14.73 13.36
N GLN A 191 12.20 -14.42 13.86
CA GLN A 191 11.88 -13.09 14.36
C GLN A 191 12.75 -12.71 15.56
N THR A 192 12.96 -13.61 16.52
CA THR A 192 13.84 -13.38 17.67
C THR A 192 15.28 -13.10 17.24
N THR A 193 15.78 -13.83 16.23
CA THR A 193 17.12 -13.59 15.67
C THR A 193 17.20 -12.21 15.04
N LEU A 194 16.21 -11.82 14.25
CA LEU A 194 16.15 -10.49 13.63
C LEU A 194 16.04 -9.37 14.67
N ASP A 195 15.20 -9.54 15.69
CA ASP A 195 15.01 -8.58 16.79
C ASP A 195 16.30 -8.39 17.60
N ASN A 196 17.05 -9.46 17.86
CA ASN A 196 18.35 -9.39 18.53
C ASN A 196 19.39 -8.59 17.73
N LEU A 197 19.23 -8.50 16.40
CA LEU A 197 20.07 -7.65 15.54
C LEU A 197 19.58 -6.19 15.50
N GLY A 198 18.46 -5.88 16.15
CA GLY A 198 17.76 -4.61 16.02
C GLY A 198 17.14 -4.43 14.63
N GLY A 199 16.81 -5.55 13.97
CA GLY A 199 16.32 -5.56 12.60
C GLY A 199 14.80 -5.46 12.52
N VAL A 200 14.30 -4.87 11.43
CA VAL A 200 12.89 -4.90 11.04
C VAL A 200 12.81 -5.38 9.61
N SER A 201 11.94 -6.34 9.34
CA SER A 201 11.69 -6.86 7.99
C SER A 201 10.30 -6.48 7.51
N PHE A 202 10.17 -6.35 6.19
CA PHE A 202 8.86 -6.34 5.53
C PHE A 202 9.01 -6.81 4.08
N ALA A 203 7.93 -7.36 3.56
CA ALA A 203 7.78 -7.65 2.15
C ALA A 203 6.62 -6.84 1.58
N SER A 204 6.67 -6.57 0.29
CA SER A 204 5.57 -5.95 -0.43
C SER A 204 5.52 -6.52 -1.84
N SER A 205 4.34 -6.86 -2.29
CA SER A 205 4.08 -7.28 -3.65
C SER A 205 3.26 -6.23 -4.40
N SER A 206 3.32 -6.25 -5.72
CA SER A 206 2.52 -5.42 -6.61
C SER A 206 2.15 -6.22 -7.86
N ARG A 207 1.53 -5.57 -8.84
CA ARG A 207 1.22 -6.20 -10.13
C ARG A 207 2.47 -6.56 -10.92
N GLU A 208 3.56 -5.81 -10.77
CA GLU A 208 4.76 -5.94 -11.61
C GLU A 208 6.03 -6.30 -10.84
N GLN A 209 6.08 -5.97 -9.55
CA GLN A 209 7.29 -6.05 -8.74
C GLN A 209 7.02 -6.64 -7.35
N PHE A 210 8.00 -7.38 -6.85
CA PHE A 210 8.04 -7.97 -5.51
C PHE A 210 9.27 -7.46 -4.78
N LEU A 211 9.14 -7.12 -3.50
CA LEU A 211 10.18 -6.50 -2.69
C LEU A 211 10.31 -7.23 -1.36
N TYR A 212 11.53 -7.63 -1.03
CA TYR A 212 11.97 -8.05 0.29
C TYR A 212 12.88 -6.98 0.86
N CYS A 213 12.71 -6.64 2.13
CA CYS A 213 13.47 -5.59 2.77
C CYS A 213 13.81 -5.94 4.22
N ILE A 214 15.05 -5.65 4.62
CA ILE A 214 15.49 -5.63 6.01
C ILE A 214 16.13 -4.27 6.30
N ASP A 215 15.70 -3.68 7.40
CA ASP A 215 16.32 -2.51 8.02
C ASP A 215 17.04 -2.92 9.30
N VAL A 216 18.32 -2.59 9.45
CA VAL A 216 19.12 -3.08 10.59
C VAL A 216 20.28 -2.14 10.92
N LEU A 217 20.83 -2.27 12.14
CA LEU A 217 22.08 -1.61 12.52
C LEU A 217 23.22 -2.00 11.57
N ARG A 218 24.01 -1.02 11.12
CA ARG A 218 25.06 -1.20 10.11
C ARG A 218 26.04 -2.36 10.39
N PRO A 219 26.50 -2.62 11.64
CA PRO A 219 27.41 -3.74 11.93
C PRO A 219 26.79 -5.13 11.69
N ASN A 220 25.46 -5.23 11.71
CA ASN A 220 24.72 -6.48 11.65
C ASN A 220 24.28 -6.84 10.21
N VAL A 221 24.61 -6.01 9.22
CA VAL A 221 24.16 -6.16 7.84
C VAL A 221 24.54 -7.50 7.25
N ARG A 222 25.79 -7.96 7.45
CA ARG A 222 26.24 -9.25 6.92
C ARG A 222 25.45 -10.43 7.50
N GLN A 223 25.13 -10.40 8.78
CA GLN A 223 24.31 -11.45 9.41
C GLN A 223 22.86 -11.38 8.93
N ALA A 224 22.30 -10.17 8.82
CA ALA A 224 20.95 -9.96 8.31
C ALA A 224 20.82 -10.34 6.82
N MET A 225 21.88 -10.19 6.01
CA MET A 225 21.91 -10.67 4.63
C MET A 225 21.80 -12.19 4.55
N GLY A 226 22.42 -12.93 5.47
CA GLY A 226 22.23 -14.39 5.57
C GLY A 226 20.77 -14.75 5.84
N LEU A 227 20.11 -14.05 6.76
CA LEU A 227 18.67 -14.23 7.03
C LEU A 227 17.81 -13.92 5.80
N LEU A 228 18.13 -12.84 5.08
CA LEU A 228 17.45 -12.44 3.84
C LEU A 228 17.60 -13.52 2.75
N ARG A 229 18.82 -14.04 2.57
CA ARG A 229 19.12 -15.14 1.65
C ARG A 229 18.27 -16.36 1.98
N ASP A 230 18.23 -16.76 3.25
CA ASP A 230 17.52 -17.97 3.65
C ASP A 230 16.01 -17.86 3.40
N VAL A 231 15.37 -16.73 3.71
CA VAL A 231 13.92 -16.56 3.46
C VAL A 231 13.57 -16.41 1.99
N ILE A 232 14.50 -15.95 1.15
CA ILE A 232 14.25 -15.82 -0.28
C ILE A 232 14.42 -17.18 -0.97
N LEU A 233 15.53 -17.88 -0.70
CA LEU A 233 15.90 -19.12 -1.40
C LEU A 233 15.22 -20.35 -0.81
N GLU A 234 15.08 -20.40 0.52
CA GLU A 234 14.58 -21.55 1.26
C GLU A 234 13.51 -21.13 2.29
N PRO A 235 12.41 -20.46 1.87
CA PRO A 235 11.31 -20.14 2.77
C PRO A 235 10.64 -21.41 3.29
N ARG A 236 10.14 -21.34 4.53
CA ARG A 236 9.25 -22.36 5.07
C ARG A 236 7.91 -22.34 4.34
N LEU A 237 7.69 -23.34 3.50
CA LEU A 237 6.48 -23.53 2.69
C LEU A 237 5.87 -24.92 2.95
N ASP A 238 5.43 -25.13 4.19
CA ASP A 238 4.63 -26.30 4.57
C ASP A 238 3.13 -25.99 4.51
N ASP A 239 2.32 -27.04 4.38
CA ASP A 239 0.88 -26.92 4.19
C ASP A 239 0.20 -26.20 5.36
N LEU A 240 0.67 -26.41 6.60
CA LEU A 240 0.12 -25.75 7.78
C LEU A 240 0.31 -24.23 7.69
N THR A 241 1.54 -23.79 7.40
CA THR A 241 1.88 -22.36 7.27
C THR A 241 1.08 -21.70 6.14
N VAL A 242 0.88 -22.41 5.01
CA VAL A 242 0.06 -21.91 3.89
C VAL A 242 -1.41 -21.75 4.30
N GLU A 243 -2.00 -22.74 4.97
CA GLU A 243 -3.38 -22.66 5.45
C GLU A 243 -3.56 -21.56 6.50
N GLU A 244 -2.58 -21.32 7.36
CA GLU A 244 -2.58 -20.19 8.30
C GLU A 244 -2.59 -18.84 7.56
N MET A 245 -1.74 -18.66 6.54
CA MET A 245 -1.73 -17.41 5.77
C MET A 245 -2.98 -17.22 4.92
N LYS A 246 -3.63 -18.30 4.44
CA LYS A 246 -4.93 -18.22 3.78
C LYS A 246 -6.01 -17.66 4.70
N ARG A 247 -6.02 -18.03 5.99
CA ARG A 247 -6.93 -17.43 6.99
C ARG A 247 -6.64 -15.94 7.23
N VAL A 248 -5.37 -15.53 7.16
CA VAL A 248 -5.00 -14.11 7.23
C VAL A 248 -5.58 -13.34 6.03
N ILE A 249 -5.57 -13.93 4.83
CA ILE A 249 -6.21 -13.33 3.64
C ILE A 249 -7.72 -13.18 3.86
N GLU A 250 -8.40 -14.20 4.40
CA GLU A 250 -9.84 -14.11 4.72
C GLU A 250 -10.11 -12.96 5.70
N PHE A 251 -9.30 -12.82 6.75
CA PHE A 251 -9.42 -11.72 7.71
C PHE A 251 -9.19 -10.36 7.05
N GLN A 252 -8.18 -10.24 6.18
CA GLN A 252 -7.92 -9.01 5.43
C GLN A 252 -9.08 -8.63 4.52
N TRP A 253 -9.79 -9.59 3.93
CA TRP A 253 -11.01 -9.35 3.17
C TRP A 253 -12.14 -8.80 4.04
N MET A 254 -12.29 -9.31 5.27
CA MET A 254 -13.30 -8.82 6.21
C MET A 254 -13.03 -7.39 6.68
N ASP A 255 -11.77 -7.01 6.83
CA ASP A 255 -11.33 -5.67 7.27
C ASP A 255 -10.90 -4.76 6.09
N MET A 256 -11.24 -5.14 4.86
CA MET A 256 -10.77 -4.43 3.68
C MET A 256 -11.44 -3.06 3.58
N VAL A 257 -10.60 -2.01 3.53
CA VAL A 257 -11.09 -0.64 3.37
C VAL A 257 -11.68 -0.43 1.96
N PRO A 258 -12.81 0.27 1.81
CA PRO A 258 -13.47 0.41 0.52
C PRO A 258 -12.62 1.11 -0.57
N GLU A 259 -11.65 1.96 -0.19
CA GLU A 259 -10.70 2.57 -1.13
C GLU A 259 -9.81 1.54 -1.82
N MET A 260 -9.47 0.45 -1.14
CA MET A 260 -8.66 -0.63 -1.70
C MET A 260 -9.47 -1.40 -2.75
N VAL A 261 -10.76 -1.67 -2.47
CA VAL A 261 -11.71 -2.26 -3.42
C VAL A 261 -11.89 -1.36 -4.64
N LEU A 262 -12.00 -0.04 -4.42
CA LEU A 262 -12.12 0.95 -5.49
C LEU A 262 -10.88 0.93 -6.40
N SER A 263 -9.68 0.85 -5.82
CA SER A 263 -8.42 0.75 -6.56
C SER A 263 -8.31 -0.54 -7.37
N GLU A 264 -8.71 -1.69 -6.81
CA GLU A 264 -8.74 -2.96 -7.55
C GLU A 264 -9.74 -2.91 -8.70
N GLY A 265 -10.95 -2.37 -8.45
CA GLY A 265 -11.97 -2.19 -9.47
C GLY A 265 -11.52 -1.27 -10.62
N LEU A 266 -10.72 -0.23 -10.33
CA LEU A 266 -10.17 0.68 -11.35
C LEU A 266 -9.26 -0.07 -12.32
N GLN A 267 -8.45 -0.98 -11.79
CA GLN A 267 -7.58 -1.78 -12.63
C GLN A 267 -8.37 -2.81 -13.45
N LEU A 268 -9.28 -3.55 -12.79
CA LEU A 268 -10.12 -4.57 -13.42
C LEU A 268 -10.95 -3.99 -14.57
N ALA A 269 -11.52 -2.80 -14.38
CA ALA A 269 -12.28 -2.11 -15.41
C ALA A 269 -11.38 -1.43 -16.45
N GLY A 270 -10.26 -0.83 -16.05
CA GLY A 270 -9.36 -0.13 -16.97
C GLY A 270 -8.66 -1.05 -17.97
N TYR A 271 -8.29 -2.25 -17.54
CA TYR A 271 -7.64 -3.28 -18.36
C TYR A 271 -8.51 -4.54 -18.43
N GLY A 272 -9.77 -4.35 -18.81
CA GLY A 272 -10.76 -5.42 -18.92
C GLY A 272 -10.40 -6.46 -19.99
N PRO A 273 -11.16 -7.57 -20.08
CA PRO A 273 -10.82 -8.66 -20.97
C PRO A 273 -10.91 -8.28 -22.45
N ILE A 274 -10.00 -8.82 -23.27
CA ILE A 274 -10.01 -8.67 -24.74
C ILE A 274 -10.29 -10.04 -25.34
N LYS A 275 -11.33 -10.14 -26.19
CA LYS A 275 -11.79 -11.41 -26.78
C LYS A 275 -12.10 -12.51 -25.76
N GLY A 276 -12.48 -12.12 -24.53
CA GLY A 276 -12.80 -13.04 -23.44
C GLY A 276 -11.61 -13.42 -22.56
N GLU A 277 -10.39 -13.01 -22.89
CA GLU A 277 -9.18 -13.29 -22.11
C GLU A 277 -8.81 -12.11 -21.20
N ILE A 278 -8.51 -12.40 -19.94
CA ILE A 278 -8.09 -11.39 -18.96
C ILE A 278 -6.67 -10.92 -19.29
N GLN A 279 -6.49 -9.62 -19.40
CA GLN A 279 -5.18 -9.02 -19.64
C GLN A 279 -4.31 -9.08 -18.39
N GLN A 280 -2.98 -9.11 -18.55
CA GLN A 280 -2.04 -9.21 -17.43
C GLN A 280 -2.23 -8.11 -16.38
N LEU A 281 -2.34 -6.85 -16.81
CA LEU A 281 -2.59 -5.74 -15.88
C LEU A 281 -4.02 -5.75 -15.30
N GLY A 282 -4.97 -6.41 -15.95
CA GLY A 282 -6.34 -6.61 -15.49
C GLY A 282 -6.48 -7.74 -14.47
N LYS A 283 -5.42 -8.49 -14.17
CA LYS A 283 -5.45 -9.52 -13.12
C LYS A 283 -5.55 -8.87 -11.73
N PRO A 284 -6.25 -9.51 -10.79
CA PRO A 284 -6.35 -9.01 -9.41
C PRO A 284 -4.96 -8.96 -8.76
N HIS A 285 -4.75 -7.98 -7.90
CA HIS A 285 -3.56 -7.94 -7.04
C HIS A 285 -3.83 -8.61 -5.70
N LEU A 286 -5.04 -8.42 -5.17
CA LEU A 286 -5.50 -9.11 -3.97
C LEU A 286 -6.05 -10.48 -4.34
N CYS A 287 -5.65 -11.50 -3.57
CA CYS A 287 -6.15 -12.87 -3.75
C CYS A 287 -7.69 -12.90 -3.67
N PRO A 288 -8.40 -13.33 -4.72
CA PRO A 288 -9.83 -13.58 -4.65
C PRO A 288 -10.13 -14.73 -3.69
N LEU A 289 -11.22 -14.64 -2.92
CA LEU A 289 -11.56 -15.66 -1.93
C LEU A 289 -11.85 -17.02 -2.57
N GLU A 290 -12.44 -17.02 -3.77
CA GLU A 290 -12.70 -18.20 -4.57
C GLU A 290 -11.43 -18.92 -5.03
N SER A 291 -10.27 -18.23 -5.04
CA SER A 291 -8.99 -18.81 -5.44
C SER A 291 -8.29 -19.54 -4.29
N LEU A 292 -8.62 -19.25 -3.03
CA LEU A 292 -7.96 -19.81 -1.85
C LEU A 292 -7.89 -21.35 -1.83
N PRO A 293 -8.94 -22.12 -2.21
CA PRO A 293 -8.87 -23.58 -2.19
C PRO A 293 -7.80 -24.16 -3.15
N TYR A 294 -7.40 -23.42 -4.16
CA TYR A 294 -6.43 -23.86 -5.18
C TYR A 294 -4.98 -23.49 -4.84
N LEU A 295 -4.77 -22.59 -3.86
CA LEU A 295 -3.44 -22.16 -3.45
C LEU A 295 -2.84 -23.16 -2.45
N THR A 296 -1.95 -24.02 -2.94
CA THR A 296 -1.20 -24.99 -2.13
C THR A 296 0.28 -24.61 -2.02
N ALA A 297 1.02 -25.25 -1.10
CA ALA A 297 2.46 -25.05 -0.97
C ALA A 297 3.21 -25.32 -2.28
N ASP A 298 2.79 -26.32 -3.06
CA ASP A 298 3.41 -26.64 -4.35
C ASP A 298 3.15 -25.58 -5.42
N VAL A 299 1.95 -24.97 -5.41
CA VAL A 299 1.65 -23.82 -6.29
C VAL A 299 2.55 -22.64 -5.96
N VAL A 300 2.74 -22.34 -4.67
CA VAL A 300 3.65 -21.27 -4.22
C VAL A 300 5.09 -21.57 -4.64
N LYS A 301 5.60 -22.78 -4.36
CA LYS A 301 6.96 -23.20 -4.73
C LYS A 301 7.20 -23.07 -6.23
N LYS A 302 6.26 -23.56 -7.04
CA LYS A 302 6.32 -23.49 -8.50
C LYS A 302 6.36 -22.04 -8.99
N PHE A 303 5.41 -21.21 -8.55
CA PHE A 303 5.36 -19.81 -8.99
C PHE A 303 6.64 -19.03 -8.61
N ARG A 304 7.19 -19.27 -7.40
CA ARG A 304 8.46 -18.68 -6.97
C ARG A 304 9.63 -19.08 -7.86
N HIS A 305 9.76 -20.38 -8.13
CA HIS A 305 10.82 -20.92 -8.97
C HIS A 305 10.76 -20.33 -10.40
N ASP A 306 9.55 -20.26 -10.95
CA ASP A 306 9.35 -19.87 -12.35
C ASP A 306 9.46 -18.34 -12.55
N ASN A 307 9.09 -17.52 -11.56
CA ASN A 307 8.95 -16.06 -11.75
C ASN A 307 9.82 -15.20 -10.83
N LEU A 308 10.03 -15.59 -9.57
CA LEU A 308 10.68 -14.73 -8.58
C LEU A 308 12.21 -14.79 -8.64
N LEU A 309 12.75 -16.00 -8.81
CA LEU A 309 14.18 -16.30 -8.62
C LEU A 309 15.05 -16.18 -9.88
N ASN A 310 14.53 -15.57 -10.97
CA ASN A 310 15.33 -15.37 -12.19
C ASN A 310 16.35 -14.22 -12.00
N PRO A 311 17.67 -14.48 -12.05
CA PRO A 311 18.73 -13.48 -11.86
C PRO A 311 18.60 -12.20 -12.69
N HIS A 312 18.14 -12.29 -13.94
CA HIS A 312 18.00 -11.12 -14.83
C HIS A 312 16.93 -10.13 -14.34
N ASN A 313 15.95 -10.64 -13.61
CA ASN A 313 14.85 -9.87 -13.04
C ASN A 313 15.15 -9.35 -11.64
N LEU A 314 16.34 -9.62 -11.08
CA LEU A 314 16.69 -9.29 -9.71
C LEU A 314 17.56 -8.03 -9.59
N VAL A 315 17.23 -7.24 -8.57
CA VAL A 315 18.06 -6.13 -8.09
C VAL A 315 18.27 -6.30 -6.59
N VAL A 316 19.52 -6.37 -6.15
CA VAL A 316 19.89 -6.21 -4.74
C VAL A 316 20.17 -4.72 -4.52
N ALA A 317 19.35 -4.06 -3.71
CA ALA A 317 19.48 -2.64 -3.42
C ALA A 317 19.90 -2.39 -1.96
N GLY A 318 20.63 -1.30 -1.72
CA GLY A 318 21.05 -0.90 -0.38
C GLY A 318 21.16 0.61 -0.18
N SER A 319 20.75 1.08 0.99
CA SER A 319 20.89 2.45 1.45
C SER A 319 21.60 2.50 2.80
N GLY A 320 22.64 3.33 2.90
CA GLY A 320 23.49 3.41 4.10
C GLY A 320 24.56 2.31 4.18
N LEU A 321 25.07 1.88 3.04
CA LEU A 321 26.03 0.77 2.90
C LEU A 321 27.12 1.11 1.88
N GLN A 322 28.33 0.61 2.12
CA GLN A 322 29.40 0.68 1.14
C GLN A 322 29.09 -0.26 -0.04
N HIS A 323 29.33 0.22 -1.27
CA HIS A 323 28.98 -0.52 -2.48
C HIS A 323 29.70 -1.86 -2.58
N ASP A 324 31.03 -1.87 -2.42
CA ASP A 324 31.83 -3.09 -2.54
C ASP A 324 31.43 -4.17 -1.51
N GLU A 325 31.03 -3.74 -0.31
CA GLU A 325 30.53 -4.66 0.72
C GLU A 325 29.22 -5.31 0.28
N LEU A 326 28.27 -4.52 -0.26
CA LEU A 326 27.01 -5.04 -0.77
C LEU A 326 27.22 -5.97 -1.98
N VAL A 327 28.13 -5.63 -2.90
CA VAL A 327 28.49 -6.47 -4.05
C VAL A 327 29.04 -7.82 -3.58
N SER A 328 30.01 -7.82 -2.65
CA SER A 328 30.56 -9.05 -2.05
C SER A 328 29.45 -9.90 -1.44
N MET A 329 28.58 -9.30 -0.62
CA MET A 329 27.48 -10.01 0.02
C MET A 329 26.46 -10.55 -1.00
N ALA A 330 26.14 -9.80 -2.05
CA ALA A 330 25.22 -10.24 -3.09
C ALA A 330 25.78 -11.42 -3.89
N GLU A 331 27.06 -11.36 -4.26
CA GLU A 331 27.76 -12.45 -4.96
C GLU A 331 27.82 -13.72 -4.09
N GLU A 332 28.23 -13.58 -2.82
CA GLU A 332 28.29 -14.70 -1.86
C GLU A 332 26.93 -15.40 -1.69
N ASN A 333 25.83 -14.63 -1.62
CA ASN A 333 24.50 -15.16 -1.27
C ASN A 333 23.65 -15.55 -2.49
N PHE A 334 23.84 -14.91 -3.65
CA PHE A 334 22.97 -15.07 -4.82
C PHE A 334 23.72 -15.31 -6.13
N GLY A 335 25.06 -15.25 -6.16
CA GLY A 335 25.87 -15.43 -7.38
C GLY A 335 25.72 -16.82 -8.02
N HIS A 336 25.35 -17.82 -7.24
CA HIS A 336 25.10 -19.20 -7.71
C HIS A 336 23.75 -19.40 -8.40
N LEU A 337 22.85 -18.40 -8.36
CA LEU A 337 21.57 -18.50 -9.07
C LEU A 337 21.81 -18.54 -10.58
N SER A 338 21.27 -19.55 -11.23
CA SER A 338 21.28 -19.69 -12.69
C SER A 338 19.94 -19.26 -13.26
N SER A 339 19.95 -18.61 -14.43
CA SER A 339 18.70 -18.37 -15.15
C SER A 339 18.06 -19.69 -15.58
N THR A 340 16.80 -19.90 -15.21
CA THR A 340 15.97 -21.02 -15.68
C THR A 340 15.34 -20.74 -17.04
N THR A 341 15.29 -19.47 -17.45
CA THR A 341 14.71 -19.00 -18.71
C THR A 341 15.61 -17.95 -19.36
N GLU A 342 16.05 -18.19 -20.61
CA GLU A 342 16.90 -17.23 -21.34
C GLU A 342 16.13 -15.93 -21.69
N ASP A 343 14.78 -15.96 -21.71
CA ASP A 343 13.94 -14.84 -22.14
C ASP A 343 12.84 -14.49 -21.11
N ALA A 344 13.20 -13.81 -20.03
CA ALA A 344 12.25 -13.28 -19.05
C ALA A 344 11.24 -12.28 -19.65
N ASP A 345 11.61 -11.59 -20.73
CA ASP A 345 10.76 -10.61 -21.42
C ASP A 345 9.61 -11.27 -22.20
N GLU A 346 9.73 -12.55 -22.61
CA GLU A 346 8.67 -13.25 -23.35
C GLU A 346 7.41 -13.53 -22.51
N MET A 347 7.52 -13.53 -21.18
CA MET A 347 6.38 -13.76 -20.29
C MET A 347 5.51 -12.52 -20.09
N ILE A 348 5.99 -11.32 -20.42
CA ILE A 348 5.26 -10.07 -20.20
C ILE A 348 4.53 -9.69 -21.49
N VAL A 349 3.19 -9.74 -21.44
CA VAL A 349 2.31 -9.29 -22.52
C VAL A 349 1.79 -7.91 -22.18
N ALA A 350 2.09 -6.92 -23.02
CA ALA A 350 1.64 -5.55 -22.85
C ALA A 350 0.11 -5.47 -22.83
N SER A 351 -0.45 -4.89 -21.78
CA SER A 351 -1.90 -4.71 -21.65
C SER A 351 -2.35 -3.42 -22.33
N THR A 352 -3.50 -3.48 -22.99
CA THR A 352 -4.16 -2.35 -23.65
C THR A 352 -5.29 -1.83 -22.78
N TYR A 353 -5.34 -0.52 -22.58
CA TYR A 353 -6.47 0.10 -21.89
C TYR A 353 -7.77 -0.08 -22.69
N THR A 354 -8.83 -0.53 -22.01
CA THR A 354 -10.15 -0.75 -22.63
C THR A 354 -11.20 0.23 -22.16
N GLY A 355 -11.00 0.85 -20.98
CA GLY A 355 -12.08 1.49 -20.23
C GLY A 355 -13.15 0.48 -19.81
N GLY A 356 -14.24 0.98 -19.23
CA GLY A 356 -15.36 0.15 -18.79
C GLY A 356 -15.86 0.54 -17.41
N SER A 357 -16.69 -0.32 -16.81
CA SER A 357 -17.22 -0.08 -15.47
C SER A 357 -17.12 -1.28 -14.56
N HIS A 358 -16.91 -1.03 -13.28
CA HIS A 358 -16.98 -2.04 -12.23
C HIS A 358 -17.80 -1.53 -11.05
N ARG A 359 -18.84 -2.27 -10.66
CA ARG A 359 -19.72 -1.89 -9.54
C ARG A 359 -19.67 -2.97 -8.47
N GLN A 360 -19.18 -2.60 -7.30
CA GLN A 360 -19.14 -3.48 -6.14
C GLN A 360 -20.16 -3.02 -5.10
N ILE A 361 -21.12 -3.90 -4.81
CA ILE A 361 -22.04 -3.71 -3.69
C ILE A 361 -21.40 -4.32 -2.45
N LEU A 362 -21.02 -3.48 -1.50
CA LEU A 362 -20.37 -3.88 -0.26
C LEU A 362 -20.83 -2.96 0.88
N PRO A 363 -21.25 -3.50 2.03
CA PRO A 363 -21.53 -2.67 3.20
C PRO A 363 -20.30 -1.85 3.60
N THR A 364 -20.45 -0.53 3.66
CA THR A 364 -19.38 0.37 4.12
C THR A 364 -19.68 0.80 5.56
N PRO A 365 -18.75 0.65 6.51
CA PRO A 365 -18.98 1.05 7.91
C PRO A 365 -19.31 2.54 8.09
N ASP A 366 -18.88 3.38 7.16
CA ASP A 366 -19.11 4.82 7.13
C ASP A 366 -20.39 5.24 6.38
N GLY A 367 -21.07 4.31 5.69
CA GLY A 367 -22.28 4.58 4.91
C GLY A 367 -22.07 5.45 3.66
N PHE A 368 -20.82 5.62 3.21
CA PHE A 368 -20.53 6.38 2.00
C PHE A 368 -20.36 5.47 0.79
N THR A 369 -20.86 5.96 -0.34
CA THR A 369 -20.60 5.43 -1.67
C THR A 369 -19.40 6.14 -2.27
N ARG A 370 -18.42 5.36 -2.73
CA ARG A 370 -17.22 5.83 -3.41
C ARG A 370 -17.40 5.68 -4.91
N VAL A 371 -17.03 6.72 -5.64
CA VAL A 371 -17.03 6.75 -7.10
C VAL A 371 -15.64 7.16 -7.56
N ALA A 372 -15.10 6.44 -8.53
CA ALA A 372 -13.87 6.80 -9.22
C ALA A 372 -14.09 6.87 -10.73
N LEU A 373 -13.50 7.90 -11.33
CA LEU A 373 -13.50 8.11 -12.77
C LEU A 373 -12.05 8.26 -13.24
N ALA A 374 -11.62 7.39 -14.16
CA ALA A 374 -10.26 7.36 -14.66
C ALA A 374 -10.18 7.25 -16.19
N PHE A 375 -9.02 7.63 -16.70
CA PHE A 375 -8.66 7.66 -18.11
C PHE A 375 -7.24 7.11 -18.28
N PRO A 376 -6.87 6.63 -19.48
CA PRO A 376 -5.53 6.14 -19.73
C PRO A 376 -4.51 7.28 -19.70
N THR A 377 -3.33 6.99 -19.21
CA THR A 377 -2.14 7.83 -19.35
C THR A 377 -0.95 6.94 -19.74
N GLY A 378 0.20 7.54 -20.02
CA GLY A 378 1.43 6.81 -20.30
C GLY A 378 1.92 6.01 -19.08
N GLY A 379 2.73 4.98 -19.34
CA GLY A 379 3.43 4.20 -18.33
C GLY A 379 4.72 4.85 -17.82
N TRP A 380 5.54 4.05 -17.13
CA TRP A 380 6.82 4.49 -16.54
C TRP A 380 7.79 5.08 -17.58
N HIS A 381 7.82 4.56 -18.81
CA HIS A 381 8.71 5.04 -19.87
C HIS A 381 8.13 6.18 -20.71
N SER A 382 6.93 6.67 -20.38
CA SER A 382 6.26 7.72 -21.15
C SER A 382 6.73 9.12 -20.76
N SER A 383 6.78 10.03 -21.74
CA SER A 383 6.92 11.47 -21.51
C SER A 383 5.77 12.06 -20.68
N ASP A 384 4.64 11.37 -20.62
CA ASP A 384 3.43 11.80 -19.90
C ASP A 384 3.52 11.60 -18.38
N LEU A 385 4.51 10.83 -17.90
CA LEU A 385 4.66 10.48 -16.48
C LEU A 385 4.74 11.72 -15.58
N VAL A 386 5.70 12.61 -15.84
CA VAL A 386 5.93 13.81 -15.02
C VAL A 386 4.76 14.80 -15.13
N PRO A 387 4.23 15.13 -16.33
CA PRO A 387 3.01 15.90 -16.47
C PRO A 387 1.82 15.34 -15.68
N ALA A 388 1.60 14.03 -15.70
CA ALA A 388 0.51 13.39 -14.96
C ALA A 388 0.68 13.53 -13.44
N CYS A 389 1.90 13.44 -12.91
CA CYS A 389 2.17 13.67 -11.49
C CYS A 389 2.00 15.14 -11.08
N VAL A 390 2.37 16.08 -11.96
CA VAL A 390 2.12 17.52 -11.74
C VAL A 390 0.62 17.77 -11.72
N LEU A 391 -0.13 17.21 -12.67
CA LEU A 391 -1.59 17.32 -12.71
C LEU A 391 -2.25 16.72 -11.46
N GLN A 392 -1.83 15.53 -11.04
CA GLN A 392 -2.33 14.89 -9.82
C GLN A 392 -2.08 15.76 -8.59
N THR A 393 -0.92 16.41 -8.50
CA THR A 393 -0.58 17.33 -7.40
C THR A 393 -1.41 18.62 -7.44
N LEU A 394 -1.65 19.16 -8.65
CA LEU A 394 -2.46 20.36 -8.88
C LEU A 394 -3.92 20.13 -8.47
N LEU A 395 -4.50 19.01 -8.92
CA LEU A 395 -5.85 18.61 -8.56
C LEU A 395 -5.95 18.34 -7.07
N GLY A 396 -4.98 17.61 -6.52
CA GLY A 396 -4.83 17.33 -5.10
C GLY A 396 -6.11 16.73 -4.52
N GLY A 397 -6.69 17.40 -3.53
CA GLY A 397 -7.88 16.95 -2.83
C GLY A 397 -7.60 16.41 -1.43
N GLY A 398 -8.46 15.53 -0.94
CA GLY A 398 -8.38 14.90 0.37
C GLY A 398 -9.75 14.57 0.93
N SER A 399 -9.83 14.41 2.25
CA SER A 399 -11.08 14.29 3.00
C SER A 399 -11.52 15.64 3.58
N SER A 400 -12.83 15.80 3.73
CA SER A 400 -13.49 16.95 4.37
C SER A 400 -13.11 17.05 5.86
N PHE A 401 -12.78 15.93 6.49
CA PHE A 401 -12.25 15.88 7.85
C PHE A 401 -10.73 15.62 7.83
N SER A 402 -9.95 16.66 7.52
CA SER A 402 -8.50 16.61 7.69
C SER A 402 -8.10 17.41 8.93
N ALA A 403 -7.82 16.71 10.03
CA ALA A 403 -7.29 17.31 11.27
C ALA A 403 -5.79 17.64 11.10
N GLY A 404 -5.49 18.62 10.25
CA GLY A 404 -4.13 19.03 9.93
C GLY A 404 -3.94 20.54 9.82
N GLY A 405 -2.69 20.96 9.97
CA GLY A 405 -2.30 22.34 9.69
C GLY A 405 -2.15 22.65 8.19
N PRO A 406 -1.82 23.91 7.86
CA PRO A 406 -1.49 24.34 6.50
C PRO A 406 -0.42 23.43 5.84
N GLY A 407 -0.49 23.28 4.52
CA GLY A 407 0.46 22.49 3.73
C GLY A 407 -0.08 21.15 3.21
N LYS A 408 -1.24 20.67 3.71
CA LYS A 408 -1.87 19.41 3.26
C LYS A 408 -2.61 19.49 1.91
N GLY A 409 -2.50 20.61 1.18
CA GLY A 409 -3.16 20.78 -0.11
C GLY A 409 -4.57 21.37 -0.04
N MET A 410 -4.93 22.12 1.00
CA MET A 410 -6.23 22.82 1.10
C MET A 410 -6.50 23.81 -0.04
N TYR A 411 -5.45 24.30 -0.70
CA TYR A 411 -5.53 25.16 -1.88
C TYR A 411 -5.43 24.38 -3.20
N SER A 412 -5.48 23.05 -3.19
CA SER A 412 -5.60 22.27 -4.43
C SER A 412 -6.96 22.48 -5.08
N ARG A 413 -7.06 22.16 -6.37
CA ARG A 413 -8.27 22.46 -7.15
C ARG A 413 -9.48 21.72 -6.62
N LEU A 414 -9.36 20.41 -6.38
CA LEU A 414 -10.48 19.59 -5.89
C LEU A 414 -10.91 19.97 -4.48
N TYR A 415 -9.97 20.37 -3.62
CA TYR A 415 -10.33 20.86 -2.30
C TYR A 415 -11.19 22.13 -2.38
N ARG A 416 -10.79 23.10 -3.21
CA ARG A 416 -11.52 24.38 -3.36
C ARG A 416 -12.82 24.25 -4.16
N GLN A 417 -12.81 23.49 -5.24
CA GLN A 417 -13.94 23.40 -6.16
C GLN A 417 -14.95 22.33 -5.75
N VAL A 418 -14.53 21.31 -4.99
CA VAL A 418 -15.41 20.23 -4.54
C VAL A 418 -15.67 20.33 -3.04
N LEU A 419 -14.66 20.08 -2.20
CA LEU A 419 -14.86 19.93 -0.74
C LEU A 419 -15.39 21.21 -0.08
N ASN A 420 -14.93 22.39 -0.49
CA ASN A 420 -15.44 23.67 0.05
C ASN A 420 -16.83 24.06 -0.48
N ARG A 421 -17.28 23.49 -1.60
CA ARG A 421 -18.55 23.88 -2.26
C ARG A 421 -19.69 22.91 -1.97
N TYR A 422 -19.39 21.62 -1.94
CA TYR A 422 -20.38 20.57 -1.77
C TYR A 422 -20.27 20.00 -0.36
N TYR A 423 -21.14 20.47 0.54
CA TYR A 423 -21.18 20.02 1.94
C TYR A 423 -21.40 18.51 2.11
N TRP A 424 -21.91 17.83 1.08
CA TRP A 424 -22.19 16.39 1.06
C TRP A 424 -21.01 15.54 0.59
N ALA A 425 -19.96 16.16 0.04
CA ALA A 425 -18.75 15.43 -0.35
C ALA A 425 -17.92 15.12 0.89
N GLU A 426 -17.66 13.84 1.14
CA GLU A 426 -16.79 13.43 2.25
C GLU A 426 -15.32 13.45 1.81
N SER A 427 -15.02 12.95 0.61
CA SER A 427 -13.69 13.03 0.03
C SER A 427 -13.76 13.30 -1.47
N CYS A 428 -12.68 13.87 -1.99
CA CYS A 428 -12.47 14.07 -3.42
C CYS A 428 -10.96 14.21 -3.62
N GLU A 429 -10.33 13.29 -4.34
CA GLU A 429 -8.89 13.31 -4.58
C GLU A 429 -8.51 12.81 -5.98
N ALA A 430 -7.43 13.37 -6.53
CA ALA A 430 -6.84 12.90 -7.77
C ALA A 430 -5.80 11.81 -7.52
N PHE A 431 -5.78 10.82 -8.41
CA PHE A 431 -4.87 9.70 -8.34
C PHE A 431 -4.23 9.41 -9.69
N THR A 432 -3.07 8.76 -9.61
CA THR A 432 -2.36 8.18 -10.75
C THR A 432 -1.90 6.77 -10.38
N SER A 433 -2.01 5.84 -11.31
CA SER A 433 -1.42 4.50 -11.22
C SER A 433 -0.58 4.27 -12.47
N PHE A 434 0.68 3.91 -12.33
CA PHE A 434 1.59 3.70 -13.46
C PHE A 434 2.08 2.26 -13.48
N HIS A 435 2.10 1.70 -14.69
CA HIS A 435 2.73 0.43 -15.04
C HIS A 435 3.76 0.66 -16.13
N ASN A 436 4.54 -0.36 -16.48
CA ASN A 436 5.59 -0.22 -17.49
C ASN A 436 5.01 0.27 -18.82
N GLU A 437 3.95 -0.38 -19.31
CA GLU A 437 3.37 -0.06 -20.63
C GLU A 437 2.29 1.03 -20.62
N SER A 438 1.61 1.27 -19.50
CA SER A 438 0.40 2.09 -19.45
C SER A 438 0.13 2.62 -18.04
N GLY A 439 -0.74 3.61 -17.89
CA GLY A 439 -1.17 4.12 -16.59
C GLY A 439 -2.63 4.54 -16.58
N LEU A 440 -3.13 4.83 -15.39
CA LEU A 440 -4.44 5.43 -15.14
C LEU A 440 -4.24 6.78 -14.45
N LEU A 441 -4.97 7.78 -14.90
CA LEU A 441 -5.10 9.09 -14.25
C LEU A 441 -6.59 9.33 -14.01
N GLY A 442 -6.96 9.77 -12.81
CA GLY A 442 -8.36 9.96 -12.49
C GLY A 442 -8.62 10.75 -11.23
N ILE A 443 -9.90 10.88 -10.91
CA ILE A 443 -10.39 11.49 -9.69
C ILE A 443 -11.36 10.52 -9.03
N SER A 444 -11.26 10.36 -7.73
CA SER A 444 -12.20 9.62 -6.90
C SER A 444 -12.83 10.54 -5.86
N GLY A 445 -14.00 10.15 -5.36
CA GLY A 445 -14.64 10.82 -4.24
C GLY A 445 -15.67 9.94 -3.56
N SER A 446 -16.02 10.32 -2.33
CA SER A 446 -17.02 9.65 -1.50
C SER A 446 -18.14 10.62 -1.12
N ALA A 447 -19.37 10.12 -1.11
CA ALA A 447 -20.56 10.86 -0.71
C ALA A 447 -21.63 9.87 -0.20
N PRO A 448 -22.67 10.35 0.50
CA PRO A 448 -23.84 9.52 0.78
C PRO A 448 -24.43 8.93 -0.51
N GLY A 449 -25.00 7.72 -0.48
CA GLY A 449 -25.52 7.03 -1.68
C GLY A 449 -26.47 7.89 -2.52
N THR A 450 -27.38 8.63 -1.88
CA THR A 450 -28.30 9.57 -2.55
C THR A 450 -27.62 10.71 -3.32
N LYS A 451 -26.32 10.95 -3.05
CA LYS A 451 -25.48 11.96 -3.70
C LYS A 451 -24.41 11.37 -4.61
N ALA A 452 -24.33 10.04 -4.75
CA ALA A 452 -23.33 9.40 -5.60
C ALA A 452 -23.46 9.79 -7.09
N GLY A 453 -24.69 10.03 -7.57
CA GLY A 453 -24.91 10.54 -8.92
C GLY A 453 -24.46 12.00 -9.11
N ASP A 454 -24.67 12.85 -8.11
CA ASP A 454 -24.15 14.22 -8.12
C ASP A 454 -22.61 14.22 -8.06
N MET A 455 -22.01 13.37 -7.23
CA MET A 455 -20.56 13.17 -7.19
C MET A 455 -20.01 12.78 -8.57
N THR A 456 -20.62 11.79 -9.23
CA THR A 456 -20.20 11.33 -10.56
C THR A 456 -20.17 12.48 -11.58
N ARG A 457 -21.20 13.35 -11.58
CA ARG A 457 -21.24 14.54 -12.44
C ARG A 457 -20.13 15.51 -12.10
N VAL A 458 -19.90 15.81 -10.82
CA VAL A 458 -18.85 16.72 -10.37
C VAL A 458 -17.46 16.22 -10.80
N LEU A 459 -17.19 14.91 -10.66
CA LEU A 459 -15.94 14.31 -11.13
C LEU A 459 -15.78 14.47 -12.65
N ALA A 460 -16.85 14.19 -13.41
CA ALA A 460 -16.82 14.31 -14.86
C ALA A 460 -16.61 15.76 -15.31
N GLU A 461 -17.33 16.71 -14.74
CA GLU A 461 -17.20 18.14 -15.03
C GLU A 461 -15.78 18.65 -14.79
N ASN A 462 -15.14 18.24 -13.69
CA ASN A 462 -13.74 18.61 -13.41
C ASN A 462 -12.79 18.06 -14.48
N MET A 463 -12.95 16.80 -14.88
CA MET A 463 -12.14 16.20 -15.95
C MET A 463 -12.39 16.85 -17.32
N MET A 464 -13.64 17.12 -17.67
CA MET A 464 -14.01 17.77 -18.93
C MET A 464 -13.46 19.20 -19.02
N ARG A 465 -13.55 19.98 -17.93
CA ARG A 465 -13.02 21.34 -17.90
C ARG A 465 -11.50 21.38 -18.10
N LEU A 466 -10.77 20.44 -17.53
CA LEU A 466 -9.31 20.31 -17.76
C LEU A 466 -8.95 20.05 -19.23
N ALA A 467 -9.86 19.45 -20.02
CA ALA A 467 -9.62 19.20 -21.44
C ALA A 467 -9.79 20.45 -22.32
N VAL A 468 -10.51 21.47 -21.83
CA VAL A 468 -10.91 22.65 -22.62
C VAL A 468 -10.26 23.93 -22.09
N GLU A 469 -10.19 24.08 -20.77
CA GLU A 469 -9.65 25.26 -20.09
C GLU A 469 -8.17 25.04 -19.73
N ASP A 470 -7.35 26.10 -19.83
CA ASP A 470 -6.00 26.05 -19.28
C ASP A 470 -6.05 26.03 -17.74
N VAL A 471 -5.03 25.45 -17.12
CA VAL A 471 -4.82 25.63 -15.69
C VAL A 471 -4.23 27.01 -15.40
N ASP A 472 -4.58 27.59 -14.26
CA ASP A 472 -4.03 28.88 -13.82
C ASP A 472 -2.53 28.74 -13.50
N ASP A 473 -1.74 29.75 -13.88
CA ASP A 473 -0.29 29.75 -13.68
C ASP A 473 0.07 29.63 -12.18
N GLU A 474 -0.66 30.30 -11.30
CA GLU A 474 -0.46 30.21 -9.84
C GLU A 474 -0.76 28.81 -9.28
N GLU A 475 -1.75 28.10 -9.83
CA GLU A 475 -2.06 26.73 -9.42
C GLU A 475 -0.97 25.76 -9.89
N LEU A 476 -0.48 25.95 -11.12
CA LEU A 476 0.58 25.14 -11.71
C LEU A 476 1.91 25.31 -10.98
N ASP A 477 2.36 26.55 -10.74
CA ASP A 477 3.61 26.82 -10.03
C ASP A 477 3.59 26.28 -8.61
N ARG A 478 2.45 26.39 -7.92
CA ARG A 478 2.25 25.78 -6.61
C ARG A 478 2.36 24.26 -6.69
N ALA A 479 1.72 23.62 -7.68
CA ALA A 479 1.77 22.18 -7.85
C ALA A 479 3.19 21.67 -8.12
N LYS A 480 3.94 22.36 -8.98
CA LYS A 480 5.36 22.04 -9.29
C LYS A 480 6.23 22.13 -8.04
N ASN A 481 6.10 23.21 -7.27
CA ASN A 481 6.85 23.38 -6.03
C ASN A 481 6.46 22.33 -4.96
N MET A 482 5.16 22.02 -4.83
CA MET A 482 4.68 20.97 -3.94
C MET A 482 5.22 19.59 -4.35
N LEU A 483 5.24 19.27 -5.65
CA LEU A 483 5.74 17.99 -6.14
C LEU A 483 7.24 17.84 -5.90
N LYS A 484 8.04 18.87 -6.22
CA LYS A 484 9.49 18.88 -5.93
C LYS A 484 9.74 18.67 -4.43
N ASN A 485 9.05 19.42 -3.58
CA ASN A 485 9.17 19.26 -2.12
C ASN A 485 8.79 17.83 -1.67
N ASN A 486 7.66 17.30 -2.17
CA ASN A 486 7.22 15.94 -1.83
C ASN A 486 8.23 14.86 -2.25
N VAL A 487 8.88 15.01 -3.40
CA VAL A 487 9.92 14.07 -3.87
C VAL A 487 11.15 14.15 -2.96
N LEU A 488 11.64 15.37 -2.70
CA LEU A 488 12.85 15.59 -1.90
C LEU A 488 12.67 15.14 -0.45
N THR A 489 11.57 15.54 0.20
CA THR A 489 11.29 15.15 1.60
C THR A 489 11.08 13.64 1.74
N GLN A 490 10.45 12.97 0.79
CA GLN A 490 10.27 11.52 0.89
C GLN A 490 11.60 10.75 0.81
N LEU A 491 12.55 11.24 0.02
CA LEU A 491 13.88 10.62 -0.12
C LEU A 491 14.78 10.78 1.11
N GLU A 492 14.39 11.59 2.09
CA GLU A 492 15.05 11.64 3.41
C GLU A 492 14.82 10.34 4.20
N SER A 493 13.71 9.63 3.93
CA SER A 493 13.47 8.31 4.49
C SER A 493 14.36 7.28 3.79
N ARG A 494 15.29 6.70 4.55
CA ARG A 494 16.21 5.66 4.08
C ARG A 494 15.49 4.44 3.49
N LEU A 495 14.31 4.08 4.02
CA LEU A 495 13.43 3.03 3.47
C LEU A 495 12.94 3.40 2.06
N VAL A 496 12.50 4.64 1.88
CA VAL A 496 12.03 5.14 0.58
C VAL A 496 13.21 5.27 -0.39
N LEU A 497 14.39 5.68 0.08
CA LEU A 497 15.60 5.74 -0.73
C LEU A 497 16.00 4.35 -1.25
N PHE A 498 15.99 3.33 -0.40
CA PHE A 498 16.23 1.94 -0.81
C PHE A 498 15.23 1.49 -1.89
N GLU A 499 13.94 1.70 -1.67
CA GLU A 499 12.89 1.32 -2.62
C GLU A 499 13.02 2.09 -3.94
N ASP A 500 13.32 3.39 -3.87
CA ASP A 500 13.53 4.24 -5.03
C ASP A 500 14.71 3.78 -5.89
N ILE A 501 15.84 3.45 -5.26
CA ILE A 501 16.99 2.86 -5.96
C ILE A 501 16.57 1.56 -6.63
N GLY A 502 16.03 0.60 -5.87
CA GLY A 502 15.69 -0.72 -6.37
C GLY A 502 14.71 -0.67 -7.55
N ARG A 503 13.60 0.06 -7.40
CA ARG A 503 12.56 0.13 -8.43
C ARG A 503 13.02 0.85 -9.68
N GLN A 504 13.79 1.94 -9.56
CA GLN A 504 14.31 2.62 -10.75
C GLN A 504 15.31 1.77 -11.53
N ILE A 505 16.19 1.04 -10.83
CA ILE A 505 17.09 0.10 -11.51
C ILE A 505 16.29 -1.02 -12.18
N LEU A 506 15.26 -1.57 -11.53
CA LEU A 506 14.38 -2.57 -12.14
C LEU A 506 13.67 -2.07 -13.41
N THR A 507 13.11 -0.86 -13.36
CA THR A 507 12.27 -0.31 -14.44
C THR A 507 13.09 0.33 -15.57
N TYR A 508 14.15 1.07 -15.26
CA TYR A 508 14.91 1.85 -16.24
C TYR A 508 16.35 1.36 -16.46
N GLY A 509 16.83 0.42 -15.64
CA GLY A 509 18.24 0.00 -15.65
C GLY A 509 19.20 1.04 -15.06
N LYS A 510 18.70 2.21 -14.66
CA LYS A 510 19.45 3.31 -14.06
C LYS A 510 18.58 4.09 -13.08
N ARG A 511 19.22 4.81 -12.17
CA ARG A 511 18.53 5.71 -11.26
C ARG A 511 18.71 7.15 -11.72
N GLU A 512 17.61 7.84 -11.90
CA GLU A 512 17.58 9.26 -12.21
C GLU A 512 17.74 10.09 -10.93
N GLY A 513 18.61 11.10 -11.00
CA GLY A 513 18.88 12.00 -9.89
C GLY A 513 17.70 12.93 -9.57
N THR A 514 17.67 13.44 -8.34
CA THR A 514 16.62 14.39 -7.91
C THR A 514 16.67 15.71 -8.67
N ALA A 515 17.85 16.16 -9.08
CA ALA A 515 18.03 17.37 -9.88
C ALA A 515 17.36 17.24 -11.26
N GLU A 516 17.63 16.16 -11.99
CA GLU A 516 17.01 15.85 -13.29
C GLU A 516 15.48 15.77 -13.16
N MET A 517 14.99 15.11 -12.10
CA MET A 517 13.56 15.05 -11.81
C MET A 517 12.95 16.44 -11.57
N CYS A 518 13.65 17.33 -10.84
CA CYS A 518 13.19 18.69 -10.60
C CYS A 518 13.16 19.52 -11.89
N GLU A 519 14.15 19.37 -12.76
CA GLU A 519 14.17 20.02 -14.08
C GLU A 519 12.99 19.56 -14.95
N LYS A 520 12.69 18.25 -14.96
CA LYS A 520 11.51 17.72 -15.67
C LYS A 520 10.20 18.28 -15.12
N ILE A 521 10.08 18.42 -13.80
CA ILE A 521 8.91 19.05 -13.16
C ILE A 521 8.82 20.52 -13.58
N ASP A 522 9.94 21.24 -13.57
CA ASP A 522 10.00 22.66 -13.92
C ASP A 522 9.72 22.93 -15.41
N ALA A 523 9.99 21.97 -16.28
CA ALA A 523 9.67 22.04 -17.70
C ALA A 523 8.17 21.89 -18.00
N VAL A 524 7.34 21.43 -17.06
CA VAL A 524 5.89 21.28 -17.29
C VAL A 524 5.22 22.65 -17.34
N ASP A 525 4.53 22.91 -18.45
CA ASP A 525 3.69 24.09 -18.68
C ASP A 525 2.20 23.73 -18.80
N LYS A 526 1.33 24.74 -18.87
CA LYS A 526 -0.13 24.55 -18.97
C LYS A 526 -0.56 23.88 -20.28
N LYS A 527 0.19 24.06 -21.37
CA LYS A 527 -0.10 23.45 -22.68
C LYS A 527 0.13 21.94 -22.61
N VAL A 528 1.24 21.51 -22.00
CA VAL A 528 1.55 20.10 -21.76
C VAL A 528 0.46 19.44 -20.91
N ILE A 529 -0.03 20.12 -19.87
CA ILE A 529 -1.13 19.61 -19.03
C ILE A 529 -2.42 19.46 -19.84
N ARG A 530 -2.80 20.46 -20.65
CA ARG A 530 -3.98 20.38 -21.51
C ARG A 530 -3.85 19.25 -22.54
N GLU A 531 -2.70 19.14 -23.20
CA GLU A 531 -2.43 18.10 -24.19
C GLU A 531 -2.50 16.70 -23.58
N LEU A 532 -1.95 16.50 -22.37
CA LEU A 532 -2.08 15.27 -21.61
C LEU A 532 -3.56 14.91 -21.39
N VAL A 533 -4.35 15.84 -20.86
CA VAL A 533 -5.77 15.58 -20.55
C VAL A 533 -6.57 15.32 -21.82
N GLN A 534 -6.32 16.08 -22.89
CA GLN A 534 -6.98 15.85 -24.18
C GLN A 534 -6.63 14.47 -24.75
N LYS A 535 -5.37 14.05 -24.67
CA LYS A 535 -4.93 12.71 -25.09
C LYS A 535 -5.59 11.60 -24.26
N SER A 536 -5.71 11.80 -22.95
CA SER A 536 -6.34 10.84 -22.03
C SER A 536 -7.85 10.73 -22.22
N VAL A 537 -8.53 11.84 -22.51
CA VAL A 537 -10.01 11.90 -22.49
C VAL A 537 -10.62 11.79 -23.88
N LYS A 538 -10.04 12.43 -24.90
CA LYS A 538 -10.67 12.56 -26.22
C LYS A 538 -10.66 11.24 -26.98
N GLY A 539 -11.86 10.74 -27.32
CA GLY A 539 -12.03 9.49 -28.07
C GLY A 539 -11.75 8.22 -27.25
N MET A 540 -11.51 8.37 -25.94
CA MET A 540 -11.28 7.25 -25.03
C MET A 540 -12.54 6.95 -24.24
N LYS A 541 -12.79 5.66 -24.00
CA LYS A 541 -13.85 5.23 -23.07
C LYS A 541 -13.37 5.45 -21.64
N PRO A 542 -14.15 6.07 -20.75
CA PRO A 542 -13.74 6.23 -19.37
C PRO A 542 -13.73 4.88 -18.62
N THR A 543 -13.06 4.87 -17.47
CA THR A 543 -13.19 3.84 -16.45
C THR A 543 -14.04 4.38 -15.29
N LEU A 544 -15.19 3.78 -15.01
CA LEU A 544 -16.09 4.17 -13.91
C LEU A 544 -16.19 3.05 -12.87
N VAL A 545 -15.80 3.32 -11.64
CA VAL A 545 -15.85 2.34 -10.55
C VAL A 545 -16.63 2.86 -9.38
N THR A 546 -17.45 1.99 -8.79
CA THR A 546 -18.28 2.34 -7.64
C THR A 546 -18.19 1.28 -6.56
N VAL A 547 -18.04 1.71 -5.30
CA VAL A 547 -18.07 0.83 -4.12
C VAL A 547 -18.99 1.45 -3.07
N GLY A 548 -19.97 0.69 -2.58
CA GLY A 548 -20.87 1.15 -1.54
C GLY A 548 -22.03 0.19 -1.29
N ASP A 549 -22.80 0.48 -0.24
CA ASP A 549 -24.05 -0.21 0.10
C ASP A 549 -25.18 0.14 -0.88
N ASP A 550 -25.28 1.41 -1.28
CA ASP A 550 -26.23 1.91 -2.27
C ASP A 550 -25.53 2.57 -3.47
N VAL A 551 -25.32 1.79 -4.53
CA VAL A 551 -24.76 2.26 -5.80
C VAL A 551 -25.83 2.62 -6.83
N SER A 552 -27.11 2.57 -6.46
CA SER A 552 -28.25 2.70 -7.41
C SER A 552 -28.35 4.10 -8.02
N TYR A 553 -27.91 5.13 -7.29
CA TYR A 553 -27.91 6.52 -7.74
C TYR A 553 -26.75 6.86 -8.67
N VAL A 554 -25.76 5.97 -8.85
CA VAL A 554 -24.67 6.21 -9.79
C VAL A 554 -25.18 5.99 -11.23
N PRO A 555 -25.07 6.99 -12.13
CA PRO A 555 -25.53 6.92 -13.51
C PRO A 555 -25.00 5.71 -14.27
N ALA A 556 -25.78 5.18 -15.22
CA ALA A 556 -25.35 4.09 -16.08
C ALA A 556 -24.05 4.46 -16.81
N PHE A 557 -23.21 3.46 -17.07
CA PHE A 557 -21.89 3.68 -17.67
C PHE A 557 -22.02 4.36 -19.05
N GLU A 558 -23.00 3.94 -19.84
CA GLU A 558 -23.27 4.46 -21.18
C GLU A 558 -23.65 5.96 -21.14
N ASP A 559 -24.30 6.42 -20.07
CA ASP A 559 -24.62 7.83 -19.91
C ASP A 559 -23.38 8.66 -19.59
N VAL A 560 -22.49 8.13 -18.72
CA VAL A 560 -21.21 8.79 -18.40
C VAL A 560 -20.29 8.80 -19.62
N GLU A 561 -20.22 7.71 -20.38
CA GLU A 561 -19.46 7.63 -21.64
C GLU A 561 -19.91 8.71 -22.64
N ARG A 562 -21.22 8.93 -22.79
CA ARG A 562 -21.77 9.98 -23.66
C ARG A 562 -21.36 11.39 -23.25
N TRP A 563 -21.18 11.68 -21.96
CA TRP A 563 -20.73 13.00 -21.52
C TRP A 563 -19.37 13.35 -22.13
N PHE A 564 -18.45 12.39 -22.21
CA PHE A 564 -17.10 12.59 -22.75
C PHE A 564 -17.05 12.56 -24.29
N GLN A 565 -18.00 11.89 -24.95
CA GLN A 565 -18.13 11.94 -26.41
C GLN A 565 -18.51 13.33 -26.94
N SER A 566 -19.09 14.18 -26.08
CA SER A 566 -19.49 15.55 -26.43
C SER A 566 -18.37 16.58 -26.37
N LEU A 567 -17.15 16.18 -25.97
CA LEU A 567 -16.00 17.08 -25.91
C LEU A 567 -15.53 17.49 -27.31
N PRO A 568 -15.30 18.80 -27.56
CA PRO A 568 -14.90 19.32 -28.87
C PRO A 568 -13.51 18.87 -29.34
#